data_AF-A0AAE3SYB2-F1
#
_entry.id   AF-A0AAE3SYB2-F1
#
_cell.length_a   1.000
_cell.length_b   1.000
_cell.length_c   1.000
_cell.angle_alpha   90.00
_cell.angle_beta   90.00
_cell.angle_gamma   90.00
#
_symmetry.space_group_name_H-M   'P 1'
#
loop_
_entity.id
_entity.type
_entity.pdbx_description
1 polymer ?
#
loop_
_entity_poly.entity_id
_entity_poly.type
_entity_poly.pdbx_seq_one_letter_code
_entity_poly.pdbx_strand_id
1 'polypeptide(L)'
;MSTPLFRIGSTDFAFAPESSASFKDGGMSFELRAQPVRFDAAAGHERIFPAEGSDTAEAGWIAPGLWSSTFFFDDLHGAPRQRFEHPGPAGHDCGFYLWEKGMRFGVCFFGQVDLRPDRIELQGVLRAAHESDEQGLPVHVLWPCAPGEFALKPHLYRSLKAASHVPPQHVRELLLSEWDGQWPETLRAFERLEFLSLQQHWAKPGEPVAAVPDWLGDLRALRRLYLRSPNIQALPDTLGQLQALEELSVTYGQLQALPESIGQLSQLRQLTLSGNRLRTLPERIGDLLALTHLNIEGNPFESLPASLKKIRKVNVEKKSEALFRDIRYRPEIEVAIDRDIFMARSSPAHAELLSAALARHKLKRYEKALLRHARQALRLVSTEPDDGTARGRTRVGGAPDLPPGIEYPATDGRLWHFYAQLDLQALAPLQGWLPRSGHLYFFGEGQEHGDGVRVLHLDAPADALRPYAWPEGAEFVDGSDVADAYTGFEVRVDATVSVPSLYSARERLGGKDAVLLRIEDDEKLQKAYWALEEELTGNADRQRGAHTMNAEVFTQHENPQEQASRERGGLPEEWINLLMLDSDSNPGFCFWDAGTLTFSIHEKDLALGDFSRVHWSLESS
;
A
#
# COMPACT_ATOMS: atom_id res chain seq x y z
N MET A 1 11.41 -40.73 26.97
CA MET A 1 10.45 -40.22 25.98
C MET A 1 9.57 -41.40 25.62
N SER A 2 8.34 -41.41 26.14
CA SER A 2 7.36 -42.46 25.90
C SER A 2 7.01 -42.46 24.41
N THR A 3 7.15 -43.60 23.75
CA THR A 3 6.58 -43.80 22.41
C THR A 3 5.11 -43.37 22.43
N PRO A 4 4.62 -42.60 21.45
CA PRO A 4 3.20 -42.27 21.38
C PRO A 4 2.40 -43.57 21.38
N LEU A 5 1.49 -43.74 22.33
CA LEU A 5 0.74 -44.98 22.48
C LEU A 5 -0.65 -44.76 21.89
N PHE A 6 -0.96 -45.41 20.78
CA PHE A 6 -2.31 -45.38 20.21
C PHE A 6 -2.82 -46.83 20.09
N ARG A 7 -3.77 -47.20 20.94
CA ARG A 7 -4.29 -48.56 21.05
C ARG A 7 -5.78 -48.62 20.79
N ILE A 8 -6.21 -49.58 19.99
CA ILE A 8 -7.62 -49.95 19.80
C ILE A 8 -7.74 -51.45 20.06
N GLY A 9 -8.59 -51.84 21.02
CA GLY A 9 -8.65 -53.21 21.51
C GLY A 9 -7.31 -53.65 22.10
N SER A 10 -6.71 -54.67 21.49
CA SER A 10 -5.39 -55.21 21.83
C SER A 10 -4.31 -54.87 20.80
N THR A 11 -4.62 -54.02 19.82
CA THR A 11 -3.71 -53.66 18.72
C THR A 11 -3.11 -52.27 18.93
N ASP A 12 -1.79 -52.17 18.79
CA ASP A 12 -1.04 -50.92 18.84
C ASP A 12 -0.82 -50.32 17.44
N PHE A 13 -0.96 -49.00 17.33
CA PHE A 13 -0.79 -48.21 16.11
C PHE A 13 0.28 -47.12 16.31
N ALA A 14 0.97 -46.77 15.22
CA ALA A 14 1.90 -45.63 15.19
C ALA A 14 1.25 -44.43 14.49
N PHE A 15 1.53 -43.21 14.96
CA PHE A 15 1.06 -41.98 14.29
C PHE A 15 1.71 -41.81 12.92
N ALA A 16 0.93 -41.35 11.94
CA ALA A 16 1.43 -41.03 10.61
C ALA A 16 2.31 -39.76 10.67
N PRO A 17 3.39 -39.67 9.85
CA PRO A 17 4.30 -38.52 9.85
C PRO A 17 3.63 -37.17 9.57
N GLU A 18 2.51 -37.16 8.85
CA GLU A 18 1.78 -35.97 8.40
C GLU A 18 0.63 -35.56 9.35
N SER A 19 0.55 -36.16 10.55
CA SER A 19 -0.50 -35.83 11.53
C SER A 19 -0.31 -34.37 11.98
N SER A 20 -1.20 -33.48 11.54
CA SER A 20 -1.09 -32.03 11.76
C SER A 20 -2.38 -31.46 12.33
N ALA A 21 -2.26 -30.34 13.05
CA ALA A 21 -3.38 -29.54 13.52
C ALA A 21 -3.40 -28.21 12.76
N SER A 22 -4.56 -27.78 12.29
CA SER A 22 -4.74 -26.46 11.67
C SER A 22 -6.04 -25.79 12.12
N PHE A 23 -6.05 -24.45 12.13
CA PHE A 23 -7.11 -23.65 12.73
C PHE A 23 -7.77 -22.72 11.71
N LYS A 24 -9.10 -22.58 11.80
CA LYS A 24 -9.81 -21.31 11.57
C LYS A 24 -10.90 -21.15 12.65
N ASP A 25 -10.91 -19.98 13.26
CA ASP A 25 -11.82 -19.43 14.30
C ASP A 25 -12.76 -20.43 15.03
N GLY A 26 -12.40 -20.83 16.27
CA GLY A 26 -13.37 -21.52 17.15
C GLY A 26 -12.85 -22.52 18.19
N GLY A 27 -11.59 -22.97 18.15
CA GLY A 27 -11.01 -23.84 19.19
C GLY A 27 -10.74 -25.27 18.72
N MET A 28 -9.45 -25.61 18.71
CA MET A 28 -8.80 -26.89 18.39
C MET A 28 -9.60 -27.95 17.62
N SER A 29 -9.18 -28.21 16.39
CA SER A 29 -9.45 -29.46 15.68
C SER A 29 -8.12 -30.18 15.54
N PHE A 30 -8.02 -31.41 16.03
CA PHE A 30 -6.85 -32.24 15.75
C PHE A 30 -7.28 -33.43 14.91
N GLU A 31 -6.51 -33.68 13.87
CA GLU A 31 -6.65 -34.87 13.04
C GLU A 31 -5.58 -35.87 13.46
N LEU A 32 -6.01 -37.03 13.94
CA LEU A 32 -5.10 -38.14 14.20
C LEU A 32 -5.18 -39.16 13.07
N ARG A 33 -4.05 -39.37 12.40
CA ARG A 33 -3.89 -40.44 11.41
C ARG A 33 -2.89 -41.45 11.93
N ALA A 34 -3.19 -42.73 11.75
CA ALA A 34 -2.24 -43.81 12.02
C ALA A 34 -1.63 -44.35 10.72
N GLN A 35 -0.42 -44.89 10.81
CA GLN A 35 0.11 -45.75 9.76
C GLN A 35 -0.72 -47.05 9.70
N PRO A 36 -1.03 -47.57 8.50
CA PRO A 36 -1.73 -48.82 8.38
C PRO A 36 -0.94 -49.95 9.03
N VAL A 37 -1.62 -50.86 9.73
CA VAL A 37 -1.04 -52.12 10.21
C VAL A 37 -1.72 -53.30 9.53
N ARG A 38 -0.97 -54.37 9.30
CA ARG A 38 -1.49 -55.59 8.67
C ARG A 38 -2.28 -56.37 9.72
N PHE A 39 -3.56 -56.61 9.45
CA PHE A 39 -4.44 -57.40 10.29
C PHE A 39 -4.39 -58.87 9.85
N ASP A 40 -4.07 -59.77 10.78
CA ASP A 40 -4.05 -61.22 10.57
C ASP A 40 -5.22 -61.87 11.32
N ALA A 41 -6.17 -62.42 10.58
CA ALA A 41 -7.34 -63.09 11.13
C ALA A 41 -7.00 -64.33 11.98
N ALA A 42 -5.79 -64.90 11.82
CA ALA A 42 -5.35 -66.07 12.59
C ALA A 42 -4.92 -65.75 14.03
N ALA A 43 -4.74 -64.48 14.39
CA ALA A 43 -4.21 -64.06 15.70
C ALA A 43 -5.24 -64.03 16.84
N GLY A 44 -6.46 -64.52 16.65
CA GLY A 44 -7.43 -64.75 17.74
C GLY A 44 -8.00 -63.49 18.40
N HIS A 45 -7.86 -62.32 17.78
CA HIS A 45 -8.48 -61.09 18.25
C HIS A 45 -9.95 -61.04 17.79
N GLU A 46 -10.88 -60.91 18.74
CA GLU A 46 -12.32 -60.85 18.50
C GLU A 46 -12.70 -59.82 17.42
N ARG A 47 -13.74 -60.14 16.65
CA ARG A 47 -14.28 -59.32 15.55
C ARG A 47 -14.37 -57.86 15.94
N ILE A 48 -13.66 -57.00 15.21
CA ILE A 48 -13.61 -55.55 15.48
C ILE A 48 -14.93 -54.89 15.04
N PHE A 49 -15.56 -55.30 13.92
CA PHE A 49 -16.94 -54.91 13.57
C PHE A 49 -17.62 -56.00 12.74
N PRO A 50 -18.92 -56.26 12.91
CA PRO A 50 -19.66 -57.09 11.96
C PRO A 50 -19.86 -56.27 10.66
N ALA A 51 -19.20 -56.67 9.58
CA ALA A 51 -19.55 -56.15 8.26
C ALA A 51 -20.96 -56.65 7.90
N GLU A 52 -21.94 -55.77 7.77
CA GLU A 52 -23.13 -56.13 7.00
C GLU A 52 -22.71 -56.32 5.54
N GLY A 53 -22.65 -57.59 5.11
CA GLY A 53 -22.61 -57.94 3.69
C GLY A 53 -21.27 -58.38 3.07
N SER A 54 -20.25 -58.79 3.84
CA SER A 54 -19.08 -59.47 3.25
C SER A 54 -18.72 -60.78 3.97
N ASP A 55 -18.97 -61.91 3.32
CA ASP A 55 -18.81 -63.26 3.88
C ASP A 55 -17.37 -63.80 3.93
N THR A 56 -16.32 -62.99 3.74
CA THR A 56 -14.92 -63.44 3.91
C THR A 56 -13.99 -62.36 4.47
N ALA A 57 -13.45 -62.58 5.67
CA ALA A 57 -12.39 -61.74 6.24
C ALA A 57 -11.00 -62.18 5.73
N GLU A 58 -10.62 -61.77 4.50
CA GLU A 58 -9.22 -61.90 4.05
C GLU A 58 -8.29 -60.97 4.86
N ALA A 59 -7.01 -61.32 5.02
CA ALA A 59 -6.01 -60.45 5.64
C ALA A 59 -5.88 -59.12 4.88
N GLY A 60 -5.89 -57.99 5.59
CA GLY A 60 -5.89 -56.65 5.00
C GLY A 60 -5.15 -55.62 5.86
N TRP A 61 -4.96 -54.41 5.33
CA TRP A 61 -4.42 -53.29 6.11
C TRP A 61 -5.56 -52.52 6.78
N ILE A 62 -5.37 -52.16 8.04
CA ILE A 62 -6.31 -51.34 8.81
C ILE A 62 -5.61 -50.08 9.30
N ALA A 63 -6.27 -48.93 9.14
CA ALA A 63 -5.81 -47.65 9.68
C ALA A 63 -6.98 -46.87 10.32
N PRO A 64 -6.92 -46.54 11.62
CA PRO A 64 -7.86 -45.61 12.23
C PRO A 64 -7.52 -44.16 11.87
N GLY A 65 -8.57 -43.36 11.63
CA GLY A 65 -8.51 -41.92 11.49
C GLY A 65 -9.50 -41.24 12.43
N LEU A 66 -9.04 -40.25 13.19
CA LEU A 66 -9.88 -39.42 14.04
C LEU A 66 -10.04 -38.04 13.42
N TRP A 67 -11.28 -37.61 13.26
CA TRP A 67 -11.62 -36.23 12.94
C TRP A 67 -12.47 -35.67 14.07
N SER A 68 -11.92 -34.72 14.82
CA SER A 68 -12.71 -33.85 15.69
C SER A 68 -12.69 -32.45 15.13
N SER A 69 -13.85 -31.81 15.06
CA SER A 69 -14.02 -30.49 14.47
C SER A 69 -13.99 -29.35 15.48
N THR A 70 -14.03 -29.60 16.81
CA THR A 70 -13.92 -28.53 17.81
C THR A 70 -13.68 -29.04 19.24
N PHE A 71 -12.65 -28.52 19.93
CA PHE A 71 -12.50 -28.61 21.39
C PHE A 71 -12.40 -27.21 21.99
N PHE A 72 -13.20 -26.95 23.03
CA PHE A 72 -13.20 -25.67 23.73
C PHE A 72 -12.38 -25.77 25.02
N PHE A 73 -11.52 -24.78 25.26
CA PHE A 73 -10.96 -24.57 26.59
C PHE A 73 -12.03 -23.97 27.49
N ASP A 74 -12.15 -24.53 28.69
CA ASP A 74 -13.02 -24.04 29.74
C ASP A 74 -12.22 -23.13 30.68
N ASP A 75 -12.44 -21.82 30.59
CA ASP A 75 -11.78 -20.82 31.41
C ASP A 75 -12.37 -20.75 32.85
N LEU A 76 -13.34 -21.60 33.22
CA LEU A 76 -13.97 -21.60 34.56
C LEU A 76 -12.99 -21.82 35.72
N HIS A 77 -11.93 -22.62 35.52
CA HIS A 77 -11.05 -23.07 36.61
C HIS A 77 -9.64 -22.46 36.60
N GLY A 78 -9.33 -21.55 35.68
CA GLY A 78 -7.98 -20.98 35.52
C GLY A 78 -6.93 -22.01 35.07
N ALA A 79 -7.36 -23.23 34.79
CA ALA A 79 -6.64 -24.31 34.15
C ALA A 79 -7.59 -24.90 33.09
N PRO A 80 -7.06 -25.38 31.94
CA PRO A 80 -7.86 -26.08 30.95
C PRO A 80 -8.81 -27.07 31.61
N ARG A 81 -10.04 -27.23 31.10
CA ARG A 81 -10.77 -28.48 31.32
C ARG A 81 -9.91 -29.58 30.75
N GLN A 82 -9.18 -30.25 31.63
CA GLN A 82 -8.29 -31.32 31.22
C GLN A 82 -9.18 -32.46 30.76
N ARG A 83 -10.20 -32.84 31.54
CA ARG A 83 -11.04 -34.01 31.29
C ARG A 83 -12.48 -33.67 30.88
N PHE A 84 -12.95 -34.24 29.78
CA PHE A 84 -14.38 -34.21 29.40
C PHE A 84 -14.86 -35.57 28.86
N GLU A 85 -16.17 -35.83 29.00
CA GLU A 85 -16.82 -37.05 28.52
C GLU A 85 -17.55 -36.81 27.20
N HIS A 86 -17.46 -37.80 26.30
CA HIS A 86 -18.13 -37.80 25.00
C HIS A 86 -19.16 -38.93 24.91
N PRO A 87 -20.36 -38.71 24.33
CA PRO A 87 -20.86 -37.42 23.85
C PRO A 87 -21.22 -36.51 25.03
N GLY A 88 -20.78 -35.25 24.94
CA GLY A 88 -21.18 -34.22 25.88
C GLY A 88 -22.60 -33.69 25.57
N PRO A 89 -23.21 -32.95 26.51
CA PRO A 89 -24.58 -32.42 26.36
C PRO A 89 -24.83 -31.49 25.16
N ALA A 90 -23.77 -31.06 24.44
CA ALA A 90 -23.84 -30.19 23.28
C ALA A 90 -23.83 -30.93 21.91
N GLY A 91 -23.77 -32.27 21.89
CA GLY A 91 -23.97 -33.06 20.65
C GLY A 91 -22.90 -32.84 19.56
N HIS A 92 -21.65 -32.54 19.93
CA HIS A 92 -20.56 -32.46 18.97
C HIS A 92 -20.08 -33.87 18.60
N ASP A 93 -19.98 -34.20 17.31
CA ASP A 93 -19.54 -35.53 16.86
C ASP A 93 -18.00 -35.66 16.85
N CYS A 94 -17.45 -36.57 17.67
CA CYS A 94 -16.10 -37.09 17.46
C CYS A 94 -16.21 -38.30 16.53
N GLY A 95 -16.07 -38.07 15.23
CA GLY A 95 -16.12 -39.12 14.21
C GLY A 95 -14.83 -39.93 14.19
N PHE A 96 -14.93 -41.23 14.48
CA PHE A 96 -13.87 -42.20 14.27
C PHE A 96 -14.13 -42.95 12.97
N TYR A 97 -13.12 -43.05 12.14
CA TYR A 97 -13.21 -43.77 10.88
C TYR A 97 -12.21 -44.90 10.86
N LEU A 98 -12.71 -46.12 10.77
CA LEU A 98 -11.86 -47.27 10.50
C LEU A 98 -11.79 -47.47 8.99
N TRP A 99 -10.58 -47.55 8.45
CA TRP A 99 -10.35 -47.96 7.07
C TRP A 99 -10.01 -49.43 7.05
N GLU A 100 -10.78 -50.23 6.31
CA GLU A 100 -10.47 -51.62 6.03
C GLU A 100 -10.68 -51.88 4.53
N LYS A 101 -9.63 -52.37 3.85
CA LYS A 101 -9.65 -52.76 2.42
C LYS A 101 -10.25 -51.71 1.46
N GLY A 102 -10.02 -50.42 1.74
CA GLY A 102 -10.50 -49.32 0.90
C GLY A 102 -11.94 -48.87 1.19
N MET A 103 -12.61 -49.42 2.20
CA MET A 103 -13.91 -48.96 2.69
C MET A 103 -13.77 -48.23 4.03
N ARG A 104 -14.56 -47.17 4.21
CA ARG A 104 -14.57 -46.31 5.40
C ARG A 104 -15.78 -46.65 6.27
N PHE A 105 -15.52 -47.12 7.49
CA PHE A 105 -16.55 -47.41 8.48
C PHE A 105 -16.60 -46.28 9.51
N GLY A 106 -17.77 -45.66 9.69
CA GLY A 106 -17.98 -44.59 10.67
C GLY A 106 -18.41 -45.16 12.02
N VAL A 107 -17.61 -44.93 13.06
CA VAL A 107 -17.95 -45.21 14.45
C VAL A 107 -17.79 -43.93 15.28
N CYS A 108 -18.48 -43.86 16.41
CA CYS A 108 -18.39 -42.73 17.32
C CYS A 108 -17.61 -43.14 18.57
N PHE A 109 -16.85 -42.20 19.12
CA PHE A 109 -16.17 -42.41 20.40
C PHE A 109 -17.04 -42.02 21.57
N PHE A 110 -16.92 -42.80 22.64
CA PHE A 110 -17.61 -42.57 23.88
C PHE A 110 -16.60 -42.74 25.02
N GLY A 111 -16.33 -41.70 25.78
CA GLY A 111 -15.36 -41.77 26.86
C GLY A 111 -14.69 -40.45 27.20
N GLN A 112 -13.59 -40.54 27.94
CA GLN A 112 -12.88 -39.40 28.51
C GLN A 112 -11.76 -38.92 27.60
N VAL A 113 -11.64 -37.60 27.45
CA VAL A 113 -10.51 -36.95 26.78
C VAL A 113 -9.82 -36.03 27.78
N ASP A 114 -8.52 -36.20 27.96
CA ASP A 114 -7.61 -35.47 28.86
C ASP A 114 -6.61 -34.61 28.06
N LEU A 115 -6.79 -33.28 28.05
CA LEU A 115 -5.94 -32.30 27.34
C LEU A 115 -4.96 -31.62 28.30
N ARG A 116 -3.65 -31.75 28.04
CA ARG A 116 -2.57 -31.16 28.84
C ARG A 116 -1.54 -30.45 27.95
N PRO A 117 -0.77 -29.49 28.50
CA PRO A 117 0.28 -28.80 27.74
C PRO A 117 1.36 -29.73 27.17
N ASP A 118 1.56 -30.89 27.80
CA ASP A 118 2.58 -31.89 27.47
C ASP A 118 2.00 -33.13 26.78
N ARG A 119 0.67 -33.27 26.68
CA ARG A 119 0.02 -34.41 26.01
C ARG A 119 -1.48 -34.26 25.76
N ILE A 120 -1.99 -35.02 24.80
CA ILE A 120 -3.41 -35.30 24.57
C ILE A 120 -3.66 -36.78 24.85
N GLU A 121 -4.59 -37.11 25.74
CA GLU A 121 -4.93 -38.48 26.14
C GLU A 121 -6.42 -38.75 25.94
N LEU A 122 -6.81 -39.83 25.24
CA LEU A 122 -8.20 -40.22 25.04
C LEU A 122 -8.39 -41.63 25.57
N GLN A 123 -9.40 -41.88 26.39
CA GLN A 123 -9.70 -43.17 26.97
C GLN A 123 -11.21 -43.43 26.92
N GLY A 124 -11.63 -44.43 26.16
CA GLY A 124 -13.05 -44.71 25.97
C GLY A 124 -13.31 -45.95 25.13
N VAL A 125 -14.47 -45.98 24.47
CA VAL A 125 -14.90 -47.03 23.56
C VAL A 125 -15.35 -46.47 22.22
N LEU A 126 -15.15 -47.24 21.14
CA LEU A 126 -15.70 -46.98 19.82
C LEU A 126 -16.91 -47.88 19.57
N ARG A 127 -18.04 -47.30 19.16
CA ARG A 127 -19.27 -48.02 18.82
C ARG A 127 -20.11 -47.26 17.78
N ALA A 128 -21.11 -47.92 17.20
CA ALA A 128 -22.04 -47.28 16.27
C ALA A 128 -22.89 -46.20 16.97
N ALA A 129 -23.26 -45.14 16.25
CA ALA A 129 -23.95 -43.98 16.82
C ALA A 129 -25.36 -44.28 17.39
N HIS A 130 -26.00 -45.36 16.94
CA HIS A 130 -27.39 -45.68 17.24
C HIS A 130 -27.56 -46.89 18.17
N GLU A 131 -26.48 -47.54 18.60
CA GLU A 131 -26.54 -48.70 19.50
C GLU A 131 -26.53 -48.24 20.97
N SER A 132 -27.54 -48.66 21.73
CA SER A 132 -27.70 -48.32 23.15
C SER A 132 -26.78 -49.13 24.09
N ASP A 133 -26.18 -50.20 23.59
CA ASP A 133 -25.47 -51.17 24.43
C ASP A 133 -24.04 -50.69 24.72
N GLU A 134 -23.57 -50.91 25.95
CA GLU A 134 -22.22 -50.52 26.41
C GLU A 134 -21.07 -51.33 25.76
N GLN A 135 -21.40 -52.26 24.85
CA GLN A 135 -20.43 -53.11 24.16
C GLN A 135 -19.78 -52.33 23.01
N GLY A 136 -18.62 -51.73 23.27
CA GLY A 136 -17.79 -51.04 22.27
C GLY A 136 -16.32 -51.44 22.37
N LEU A 137 -15.52 -51.08 21.37
CA LEU A 137 -14.09 -51.39 21.35
C LEU A 137 -13.29 -50.40 22.20
N PRO A 138 -12.52 -50.85 23.20
CA PRO A 138 -11.74 -49.93 24.01
C PRO A 138 -10.69 -49.23 23.16
N VAL A 139 -10.57 -47.92 23.31
CA VAL A 139 -9.55 -47.10 22.66
C VAL A 139 -8.80 -46.30 23.72
N HIS A 140 -7.48 -46.33 23.64
CA HIS A 140 -6.59 -45.51 24.45
C HIS A 140 -5.57 -44.83 23.56
N VAL A 141 -5.60 -43.50 23.53
CA VAL A 141 -4.69 -42.67 22.74
C VAL A 141 -3.86 -41.83 23.70
N LEU A 142 -2.56 -41.77 23.49
CA LEU A 142 -1.61 -40.93 24.21
C LEU A 142 -0.68 -40.26 23.19
N TRP A 143 -0.96 -39.00 22.90
CA TRP A 143 -0.14 -38.16 22.04
C TRP A 143 0.70 -37.20 22.90
N PRO A 144 2.02 -37.40 23.02
CA PRO A 144 2.90 -36.46 23.70
C PRO A 144 3.08 -35.17 22.89
N CYS A 145 3.03 -34.02 23.55
CA CYS A 145 3.21 -32.70 22.95
C CYS A 145 4.54 -32.08 23.45
N ALA A 146 5.33 -31.50 22.56
CA ALA A 146 6.51 -30.72 22.90
C ALA A 146 6.11 -29.35 23.49
N PRO A 147 6.88 -28.80 24.44
CA PRO A 147 6.65 -27.45 24.95
C PRO A 147 6.64 -26.42 23.80
N GLY A 148 5.56 -25.62 23.70
CA GLY A 148 5.39 -24.62 22.65
C GLY A 148 4.87 -25.17 21.32
N GLU A 149 4.64 -26.48 21.18
CA GLU A 149 4.00 -27.09 20.01
C GLU A 149 2.54 -26.61 19.85
N PHE A 150 1.89 -26.27 20.95
CA PHE A 150 0.54 -25.73 20.98
C PHE A 150 0.46 -24.48 21.86
N ALA A 151 -0.25 -23.46 21.37
CA ALA A 151 -0.58 -22.26 22.12
C ALA A 151 -2.07 -22.27 22.47
N LEU A 152 -2.38 -22.22 23.76
CA LEU A 152 -3.76 -22.11 24.23
C LEU A 152 -4.28 -20.71 23.92
N LYS A 153 -5.41 -20.62 23.21
CA LYS A 153 -6.12 -19.36 23.00
C LYS A 153 -7.24 -19.24 24.04
N PRO A 154 -7.49 -18.05 24.59
CA PRO A 154 -8.62 -17.85 25.50
C PRO A 154 -9.95 -18.16 24.82
N HIS A 155 -10.96 -18.51 25.60
CA HIS A 155 -12.29 -18.73 25.08
C HIS A 155 -12.91 -17.42 24.55
N LEU A 156 -13.45 -17.46 23.32
CA LEU A 156 -14.18 -16.34 22.74
C LEU A 156 -15.66 -16.40 23.16
N TYR A 157 -16.04 -15.59 24.13
CA TYR A 157 -17.43 -15.50 24.57
C TYR A 157 -18.26 -14.74 23.54
N ARG A 158 -19.37 -15.34 23.09
CA ARG A 158 -20.30 -14.72 22.13
C ARG A 158 -21.53 -14.05 22.76
N SER A 159 -21.61 -14.04 24.09
CA SER A 159 -22.66 -13.35 24.84
C SER A 159 -22.19 -12.96 26.24
N LEU A 160 -22.71 -11.86 26.77
CA LEU A 160 -22.49 -11.46 28.16
C LEU A 160 -23.04 -12.48 29.13
N LYS A 161 -24.18 -13.10 28.81
CA LYS A 161 -24.75 -14.15 29.66
C LYS A 161 -23.73 -15.28 29.86
N ALA A 162 -23.08 -15.75 28.80
CA ALA A 162 -22.07 -16.80 28.92
C ALA A 162 -20.83 -16.32 29.70
N ALA A 163 -20.32 -15.13 29.40
CA ALA A 163 -19.14 -14.57 30.07
C ALA A 163 -19.36 -14.36 31.59
N SER A 164 -20.56 -13.92 32.00
CA SER A 164 -20.89 -13.66 33.40
C SER A 164 -20.99 -14.90 34.29
N HIS A 165 -21.04 -16.12 33.72
CA HIS A 165 -20.97 -17.36 34.50
C HIS A 165 -19.53 -17.74 34.88
N VAL A 166 -18.54 -16.98 34.40
CA VAL A 166 -17.11 -17.23 34.60
C VAL A 166 -16.53 -16.14 35.49
N PRO A 167 -15.55 -16.45 36.37
CA PRO A 167 -14.85 -15.43 37.14
C PRO A 167 -14.31 -14.32 36.22
N PRO A 168 -14.58 -13.03 36.49
CA PRO A 168 -14.29 -11.94 35.56
C PRO A 168 -12.81 -11.85 35.12
N GLN A 169 -11.89 -12.24 36.00
CA GLN A 169 -10.45 -12.28 35.72
C GLN A 169 -10.02 -13.35 34.71
N HIS A 170 -10.90 -14.27 34.30
CA HIS A 170 -10.61 -15.28 33.28
C HIS A 170 -11.17 -14.89 31.90
N VAL A 171 -12.09 -13.93 31.83
CA VAL A 171 -12.67 -13.48 30.55
C VAL A 171 -11.65 -12.60 29.82
N ARG A 172 -11.09 -13.13 28.72
CA ARG A 172 -10.07 -12.44 27.91
C ARG A 172 -10.56 -12.05 26.51
N GLU A 173 -11.51 -12.77 25.93
CA GLU A 173 -12.03 -12.47 24.60
C GLU A 173 -13.56 -12.45 24.58
N LEU A 174 -14.15 -11.35 24.08
CA LEU A 174 -15.60 -11.15 24.03
C LEU A 174 -16.02 -10.56 22.68
N LEU A 175 -17.02 -11.17 22.04
CA LEU A 175 -17.61 -10.71 20.80
C LEU A 175 -19.14 -10.70 20.91
N LEU A 176 -19.75 -9.53 20.82
CA LEU A 176 -21.19 -9.35 20.83
C LEU A 176 -21.66 -8.92 19.43
N SER A 177 -22.13 -9.89 18.64
CA SER A 177 -22.62 -9.66 17.26
C SER A 177 -23.95 -8.91 17.20
N GLU A 178 -24.73 -8.98 18.27
CA GLU A 178 -26.05 -8.36 18.38
C GLU A 178 -26.05 -7.37 19.56
N TRP A 179 -25.07 -6.47 19.56
CA TRP A 179 -25.02 -5.40 20.54
C TRP A 179 -26.18 -4.42 20.30
N ASP A 180 -26.93 -4.12 21.35
CA ASP A 180 -28.13 -3.27 21.32
C ASP A 180 -27.82 -1.76 21.37
N GLY A 181 -26.54 -1.39 21.35
CA GLY A 181 -26.07 -0.01 21.44
C GLY A 181 -25.95 0.53 22.88
N GLN A 182 -26.30 -0.26 23.90
CA GLN A 182 -26.14 0.12 25.30
C GLN A 182 -24.87 -0.47 25.89
N TRP A 183 -24.03 0.37 26.49
CA TRP A 183 -22.78 -0.07 27.12
C TRP A 183 -23.05 -0.91 28.37
N PRO A 184 -22.74 -2.21 28.39
CA PRO A 184 -23.01 -3.05 29.55
C PRO A 184 -22.03 -2.74 30.68
N GLU A 185 -22.54 -2.33 31.85
CA GLU A 185 -21.70 -2.07 33.03
C GLU A 185 -20.88 -3.29 33.47
N THR A 186 -21.35 -4.51 33.14
CA THR A 186 -20.65 -5.76 33.42
C THR A 186 -19.30 -5.87 32.71
N LEU A 187 -19.08 -5.17 31.59
CA LEU A 187 -17.80 -5.16 30.88
C LEU A 187 -16.67 -4.62 31.76
N ARG A 188 -16.97 -3.69 32.67
CA ARG A 188 -15.99 -3.10 33.61
C ARG A 188 -15.33 -4.16 34.48
N ALA A 189 -16.01 -5.27 34.77
CA ALA A 189 -15.47 -6.31 35.64
C ALA A 189 -14.39 -7.17 34.95
N PHE A 190 -14.32 -7.18 33.61
CA PHE A 190 -13.39 -8.00 32.85
C PHE A 190 -12.02 -7.32 32.68
N GLU A 191 -11.29 -7.11 33.79
CA GLU A 191 -10.03 -6.35 33.82
C GLU A 191 -8.90 -6.96 32.96
N ARG A 192 -9.02 -8.25 32.61
CA ARG A 192 -8.07 -9.00 31.77
C ARG A 192 -8.53 -9.15 30.31
N LEU A 193 -9.54 -8.40 29.91
CA LEU A 193 -10.06 -8.44 28.54
C LEU A 193 -9.00 -7.95 27.55
N GLU A 194 -8.63 -8.82 26.62
CA GLU A 194 -7.63 -8.57 25.56
C GLU A 194 -8.30 -8.30 24.21
N PHE A 195 -9.51 -8.84 24.00
CA PHE A 195 -10.30 -8.61 22.80
C PHE A 195 -11.74 -8.26 23.16
N LEU A 196 -12.22 -7.15 22.60
CA LEU A 196 -13.61 -6.72 22.66
C LEU A 196 -14.11 -6.37 21.26
N SER A 197 -15.17 -7.04 20.82
CA SER A 197 -15.90 -6.70 19.61
C SER A 197 -17.37 -6.46 19.92
N LEU A 198 -17.87 -5.27 19.58
CA LEU A 198 -19.27 -4.90 19.71
C LEU A 198 -19.82 -4.52 18.33
N GLN A 199 -20.84 -5.25 17.88
CA GLN A 199 -21.44 -5.05 16.56
C GLN A 199 -22.92 -4.76 16.70
N GLN A 200 -23.31 -3.58 16.23
CA GLN A 200 -24.68 -3.14 16.07
C GLN A 200 -24.91 -2.93 14.57
N HIS A 201 -25.76 -3.76 13.96
CA HIS A 201 -26.00 -3.74 12.52
C HIS A 201 -26.97 -2.65 12.07
N TRP A 202 -27.83 -2.16 12.97
CA TRP A 202 -28.86 -1.16 12.69
C TRP A 202 -29.17 -0.34 13.95
N ALA A 203 -29.53 0.93 13.76
CA ALA A 203 -30.03 1.81 14.83
C ALA A 203 -31.55 1.82 14.84
N LYS A 204 -32.19 1.82 16.01
CA LYS A 204 -33.63 2.17 16.07
C LYS A 204 -33.77 3.69 15.86
N PRO A 205 -34.78 4.14 15.09
CA PRO A 205 -35.08 5.56 14.98
C PRO A 205 -35.30 6.19 16.36
N GLY A 206 -34.56 7.26 16.68
CA GLY A 206 -34.66 7.96 17.97
C GLY A 206 -33.79 7.39 19.10
N GLU A 207 -32.95 6.39 18.84
CA GLU A 207 -31.94 5.94 19.82
C GLU A 207 -30.93 7.07 20.12
N PRO A 208 -30.58 7.29 21.40
CA PRO A 208 -29.59 8.28 21.78
C PRO A 208 -28.23 7.89 21.21
N VAL A 209 -27.46 8.92 20.87
CA VAL A 209 -26.06 8.82 20.47
C VAL A 209 -25.27 8.09 21.55
N ALA A 210 -24.56 7.01 21.19
CA ALA A 210 -23.72 6.29 22.13
C ALA A 210 -22.32 6.92 22.14
N ALA A 211 -22.05 7.78 23.12
CA ALA A 211 -20.66 8.09 23.48
C ALA A 211 -20.01 6.82 24.04
N VAL A 212 -18.79 6.52 23.60
CA VAL A 212 -18.01 5.44 24.20
C VAL A 212 -17.63 5.87 25.64
N PRO A 213 -17.89 5.05 26.66
CA PRO A 213 -17.77 5.47 28.05
C PRO A 213 -16.32 5.55 28.52
N ASP A 214 -16.03 6.48 29.42
CA ASP A 214 -14.67 6.74 29.91
C ASP A 214 -14.01 5.51 30.58
N TRP A 215 -14.80 4.68 31.26
CA TRP A 215 -14.30 3.47 31.92
C TRP A 215 -13.72 2.45 30.94
N LEU A 216 -14.00 2.56 29.63
CA LEU A 216 -13.37 1.69 28.64
C LEU A 216 -11.83 1.81 28.68
N GLY A 217 -11.32 3.01 29.00
CA GLY A 217 -9.88 3.26 29.19
C GLY A 217 -9.26 2.49 30.36
N ASP A 218 -10.06 1.97 31.29
CA ASP A 218 -9.58 1.18 32.43
C ASP A 218 -9.26 -0.28 32.05
N LEU A 219 -9.69 -0.76 30.88
CA LEU A 219 -9.40 -2.11 30.38
C LEU A 219 -7.97 -2.22 29.82
N ARG A 220 -6.97 -2.01 30.68
CA ARG A 220 -5.55 -1.86 30.29
C ARG A 220 -4.93 -3.06 29.58
N ALA A 221 -5.55 -4.24 29.68
CA ALA A 221 -5.13 -5.46 29.00
C ALA A 221 -5.59 -5.51 27.52
N LEU A 222 -6.46 -4.58 27.09
CA LEU A 222 -7.08 -4.62 25.77
C LEU A 222 -6.03 -4.44 24.66
N ARG A 223 -5.96 -5.43 23.76
CA ARG A 223 -5.08 -5.44 22.59
C ARG A 223 -5.84 -5.17 21.30
N ARG A 224 -7.10 -5.59 21.24
CA ARG A 224 -7.95 -5.47 20.05
C ARG A 224 -9.33 -4.95 20.45
N LEU A 225 -9.72 -3.82 19.88
CA LEU A 225 -11.02 -3.18 20.11
C LEU A 225 -11.73 -2.92 18.80
N TYR A 226 -12.83 -3.63 18.55
CA TYR A 226 -13.64 -3.46 17.35
C TYR A 226 -15.03 -2.96 17.72
N LEU A 227 -15.38 -1.79 17.23
CA LEU A 227 -16.66 -1.15 17.42
C LEU A 227 -17.29 -0.92 16.04
N ARG A 228 -18.43 -1.55 15.80
CA ARG A 228 -19.23 -1.31 14.59
C ARG A 228 -20.62 -0.90 15.01
N SER A 229 -20.97 0.37 14.85
CA SER A 229 -22.30 0.86 15.17
C SER A 229 -22.59 2.17 14.44
N PRO A 230 -23.80 2.33 13.87
CA PRO A 230 -24.26 3.58 13.27
C PRO A 230 -24.42 4.75 14.24
N ASN A 231 -24.26 4.56 15.56
CA ASN A 231 -24.57 5.57 16.58
C ASN A 231 -23.35 6.09 17.35
N ILE A 232 -22.13 5.60 17.09
CA ILE A 232 -20.92 6.07 17.75
C ILE A 232 -20.48 7.42 17.16
N GLN A 233 -20.49 8.49 17.95
CA GLN A 233 -20.10 9.84 17.52
C GLN A 233 -18.79 10.36 18.09
N ALA A 234 -18.35 9.82 19.23
CA ALA A 234 -17.11 10.23 19.88
C ALA A 234 -16.46 9.06 20.62
N LEU A 235 -15.12 9.08 20.66
CA LEU A 235 -14.31 8.23 21.53
C LEU A 235 -13.85 9.08 22.74
N PRO A 236 -13.75 8.50 23.95
CA PRO A 236 -13.36 9.24 25.14
C PRO A 236 -11.86 9.55 25.12
N ASP A 237 -11.47 10.63 25.80
CA ASP A 237 -10.06 10.96 25.99
C ASP A 237 -9.30 9.86 26.76
N THR A 238 -10.00 9.07 27.59
CA THR A 238 -9.41 7.92 28.28
C THR A 238 -8.99 6.80 27.35
N LEU A 239 -9.35 6.81 26.05
CA LEU A 239 -8.90 5.80 25.08
C LEU A 239 -7.36 5.69 25.06
N GLY A 240 -6.64 6.81 25.17
CA GLY A 240 -5.17 6.84 25.20
C GLY A 240 -4.53 6.06 26.36
N GLN A 241 -5.32 5.65 27.34
CA GLN A 241 -4.88 4.83 28.47
C GLN A 241 -4.64 3.36 28.11
N LEU A 242 -5.15 2.90 26.97
CA LEU A 242 -5.03 1.52 26.47
C LEU A 242 -3.66 1.26 25.83
N GLN A 243 -2.59 1.34 26.63
CA GLN A 243 -1.20 1.26 26.17
C GLN A 243 -0.83 -0.08 25.51
N ALA A 244 -1.61 -1.15 25.73
CA ALA A 244 -1.43 -2.45 25.10
C ALA A 244 -2.21 -2.61 23.78
N LEU A 245 -2.98 -1.60 23.35
CA LEU A 245 -3.83 -1.68 22.17
C LEU A 245 -2.99 -1.73 20.90
N GLU A 246 -3.17 -2.80 20.14
CA GLU A 246 -2.48 -3.09 18.87
C GLU A 246 -3.39 -2.85 17.67
N GLU A 247 -4.70 -3.06 17.83
CA GLU A 247 -5.69 -2.89 16.78
C GLU A 247 -6.93 -2.16 17.28
N LEU A 248 -7.28 -1.07 16.60
CA LEU A 248 -8.48 -0.30 16.84
C LEU A 248 -9.29 -0.21 15.54
N SER A 249 -10.52 -0.69 15.58
CA SER A 249 -11.46 -0.58 14.47
C SER A 249 -12.73 0.09 14.96
N VAL A 250 -13.06 1.25 14.40
CA VAL A 250 -14.33 1.94 14.64
C VAL A 250 -14.97 2.23 13.28
N THR A 251 -15.97 1.43 12.92
CA THR A 251 -16.51 1.42 11.55
C THR A 251 -18.00 1.70 11.50
N TYR A 252 -18.45 2.25 10.37
CA TYR A 252 -19.86 2.55 10.10
C TYR A 252 -20.51 3.41 11.18
N GLY A 253 -19.75 4.32 11.79
CA GLY A 253 -20.22 5.24 12.81
C GLY A 253 -20.51 6.63 12.28
N GLN A 254 -20.52 7.57 13.22
CA GLN A 254 -20.78 8.98 13.01
C GLN A 254 -19.64 9.82 13.61
N LEU A 255 -18.45 9.23 13.77
CA LEU A 255 -17.28 9.91 14.32
C LEU A 255 -16.97 11.15 13.47
N GLN A 256 -16.91 12.31 14.12
CA GLN A 256 -16.55 13.59 13.48
C GLN A 256 -15.11 14.00 13.80
N ALA A 257 -14.56 13.53 14.92
CA ALA A 257 -13.19 13.73 15.35
C ALA A 257 -12.69 12.54 16.16
N LEU A 258 -11.37 12.41 16.27
CA LEU A 258 -10.71 11.54 17.26
C LEU A 258 -10.15 12.40 18.41
N PRO A 259 -10.07 11.86 19.63
CA PRO A 259 -9.40 12.54 20.73
C PRO A 259 -7.89 12.65 20.48
N GLU A 260 -7.28 13.73 20.96
CA GLU A 260 -5.82 13.94 20.91
C GLU A 260 -5.05 12.84 21.67
N SER A 261 -5.69 12.17 22.62
CA SER A 261 -5.10 11.05 23.34
C SER A 261 -4.85 9.81 22.48
N ILE A 262 -5.37 9.74 21.24
CA ILE A 262 -5.09 8.65 20.31
C ILE A 262 -3.58 8.44 20.11
N GLY A 263 -2.80 9.53 20.08
CA GLY A 263 -1.33 9.47 19.92
C GLY A 263 -0.58 8.82 21.08
N GLN A 264 -1.26 8.55 22.20
CA GLN A 264 -0.68 7.84 23.34
C GLN A 264 -0.61 6.33 23.12
N LEU A 265 -1.30 5.79 22.11
CA LEU A 265 -1.37 4.34 21.84
C LEU A 265 -0.11 3.83 21.14
N SER A 266 1.01 3.79 21.88
CA SER A 266 2.34 3.51 21.34
C SER A 266 2.52 2.13 20.70
N GLN A 267 1.62 1.17 20.98
CA GLN A 267 1.63 -0.18 20.40
C GLN A 267 0.66 -0.34 19.22
N LEU A 268 -0.09 0.70 18.84
CA LEU A 268 -1.12 0.59 17.82
C LEU A 268 -0.50 0.36 16.44
N ARG A 269 -0.85 -0.76 15.82
CA ARG A 269 -0.35 -1.20 14.50
C ARG A 269 -1.39 -1.06 13.41
N GLN A 270 -2.67 -1.21 13.76
CA GLN A 270 -3.78 -1.14 12.81
C GLN A 270 -4.85 -0.17 13.33
N LEU A 271 -5.19 0.82 12.52
CA LEU A 271 -6.26 1.77 12.80
C LEU A 271 -7.25 1.81 11.62
N THR A 272 -8.47 1.35 11.87
CA THR A 272 -9.56 1.33 10.89
C THR A 272 -10.68 2.26 11.34
N LEU A 273 -10.98 3.26 10.54
CA LEU A 273 -11.95 4.33 10.81
C LEU A 273 -12.98 4.45 9.69
N SER A 274 -13.18 3.38 8.92
CA SER A 274 -13.94 3.44 7.68
C SER A 274 -15.45 3.67 7.90
N GLY A 275 -16.06 4.43 6.99
CA GLY A 275 -17.49 4.72 7.02
C GLY A 275 -17.91 5.61 8.19
N ASN A 276 -17.13 6.65 8.51
CA ASN A 276 -17.47 7.66 9.52
C ASN A 276 -17.70 9.04 8.85
N ARG A 277 -17.62 10.13 9.62
CA ARG A 277 -17.78 11.52 9.15
C ARG A 277 -16.54 12.38 9.46
N LEU A 278 -15.37 11.75 9.53
CA LEU A 278 -14.10 12.43 9.81
C LEU A 278 -13.72 13.32 8.62
N ARG A 279 -13.33 14.56 8.89
CA ARG A 279 -12.78 15.49 7.89
C ARG A 279 -11.27 15.67 8.00
N THR A 280 -10.72 15.39 9.18
CA THR A 280 -9.29 15.45 9.51
C THR A 280 -8.98 14.49 10.66
N LEU A 281 -7.69 14.32 10.97
CA LEU A 281 -7.17 13.57 12.12
C LEU A 281 -6.44 14.54 13.06
N PRO A 282 -6.38 14.28 14.39
CA PRO A 282 -5.62 15.09 15.33
C PRO A 282 -4.12 15.05 15.01
N GLU A 283 -3.37 16.11 15.34
CA GLU A 283 -1.92 16.17 15.09
C GLU A 283 -1.13 15.10 15.85
N ARG A 284 -1.65 14.64 17.00
CA ARG A 284 -1.02 13.53 17.73
C ARG A 284 -1.12 12.17 17.04
N ILE A 285 -1.85 12.05 15.92
CA ILE A 285 -1.83 10.81 15.12
C ILE A 285 -0.41 10.47 14.64
N GLY A 286 0.44 11.48 14.41
CA GLY A 286 1.83 11.29 14.00
C GLY A 286 2.74 10.69 15.08
N ASP A 287 2.26 10.57 16.33
CA ASP A 287 3.01 9.95 17.42
C ASP A 287 2.82 8.42 17.47
N LEU A 288 1.94 7.86 16.62
CA LEU A 288 1.71 6.43 16.45
C LEU A 288 2.82 5.76 15.63
N LEU A 289 4.04 5.72 16.15
CA LEU A 289 5.23 5.25 15.43
C LEU A 289 5.20 3.76 15.05
N ALA A 290 4.36 2.96 15.69
CA ALA A 290 4.16 1.53 15.39
C ALA A 290 3.07 1.28 14.32
N LEU A 291 2.38 2.32 13.85
CA LEU A 291 1.26 2.18 12.93
C LEU A 291 1.75 1.70 11.56
N THR A 292 1.18 0.59 11.11
CA THR A 292 1.53 -0.04 9.82
C THR A 292 0.36 -0.01 8.84
N HIS A 293 -0.88 0.11 9.32
CA HIS A 293 -2.08 0.12 8.50
C HIS A 293 -3.03 1.21 9.00
N LEU A 294 -3.47 2.08 8.10
CA LEU A 294 -4.46 3.12 8.36
C LEU A 294 -5.54 3.09 7.28
N ASN A 295 -6.75 2.70 7.65
CA ASN A 295 -7.91 2.73 6.78
C ASN A 295 -8.87 3.84 7.20
N ILE A 296 -9.04 4.83 6.33
CA ILE A 296 -9.91 5.99 6.51
C ILE A 296 -11.03 6.07 5.47
N GLU A 297 -11.26 5.00 4.69
CA GLU A 297 -12.20 5.03 3.57
C GLU A 297 -13.64 5.36 3.99
N GLY A 298 -14.41 5.97 3.08
CA GLY A 298 -15.80 6.31 3.37
C GLY A 298 -15.95 7.43 4.40
N ASN A 299 -14.97 8.33 4.47
CA ASN A 299 -14.99 9.57 5.23
C ASN A 299 -14.79 10.78 4.30
N PRO A 300 -15.35 11.96 4.62
CA PRO A 300 -15.18 13.19 3.85
C PRO A 300 -13.85 13.91 4.18
N PHE A 301 -12.71 13.23 4.04
CA PHE A 301 -11.39 13.87 4.24
C PHE A 301 -11.08 14.86 3.13
N GLU A 302 -10.67 16.07 3.52
CA GLU A 302 -10.14 17.10 2.60
C GLU A 302 -8.61 17.15 2.67
N SER A 303 -8.03 16.91 3.84
CA SER A 303 -6.58 16.87 4.06
C SER A 303 -6.24 15.96 5.24
N LEU A 304 -4.95 15.72 5.42
CA LEU A 304 -4.40 14.96 6.55
C LEU A 304 -3.42 15.84 7.35
N PRO A 305 -3.23 15.59 8.66
CA PRO A 305 -2.29 16.35 9.45
C PRO A 305 -0.84 16.08 9.03
N ALA A 306 -0.02 17.13 8.99
CA ALA A 306 1.36 17.06 8.52
C ALA A 306 2.24 16.13 9.38
N SER A 307 1.87 15.95 10.66
CA SER A 307 2.54 15.04 11.60
C SER A 307 2.57 13.57 11.14
N LEU A 308 1.67 13.12 10.26
CA LEU A 308 1.69 11.77 9.70
C LEU A 308 2.99 11.46 8.93
N LYS A 309 3.72 12.49 8.46
CA LYS A 309 5.05 12.32 7.85
C LYS A 309 6.08 11.67 8.79
N LYS A 310 5.86 11.70 10.11
CA LYS A 310 6.71 11.02 11.11
C LYS A 310 6.61 9.49 11.00
N ILE A 311 5.51 8.96 10.47
CA ILE A 311 5.27 7.53 10.33
C ILE A 311 5.92 7.05 9.02
N ARG A 312 7.07 6.38 9.12
CA ARG A 312 7.92 6.03 7.97
C ARG A 312 7.23 5.14 6.93
N LYS A 313 6.41 4.19 7.38
CA LYS A 313 5.73 3.22 6.51
C LYS A 313 4.35 2.92 7.06
N VAL A 314 3.34 3.53 6.44
CA VAL A 314 1.93 3.23 6.68
C VAL A 314 1.31 2.75 5.37
N ASN A 315 0.72 1.56 5.41
CA ASN A 315 -0.09 1.04 4.32
C ASN A 315 -1.47 1.70 4.41
N VAL A 316 -1.92 2.25 3.29
CA VAL A 316 -3.19 2.96 3.17
C VAL A 316 -3.96 2.37 2.00
N GLU A 317 -5.28 2.49 2.04
CA GLU A 317 -6.12 2.05 0.94
C GLU A 317 -5.87 2.90 -0.31
N LYS A 318 -5.92 2.28 -1.50
CA LYS A 318 -5.60 2.92 -2.79
C LYS A 318 -6.35 4.25 -2.99
N LYS A 319 -7.61 4.33 -2.57
CA LYS A 319 -8.43 5.55 -2.71
C LYS A 319 -7.96 6.72 -1.85
N SER A 320 -7.19 6.45 -0.80
CA SER A 320 -6.68 7.46 0.13
C SER A 320 -5.25 7.90 -0.22
N GLU A 321 -4.56 7.23 -1.15
CA GLU A 321 -3.14 7.50 -1.46
C GLU A 321 -2.85 8.98 -1.79
N ALA A 322 -3.73 9.64 -2.55
CA ALA A 322 -3.57 11.04 -2.93
C ALA A 322 -3.45 11.97 -1.70
N LEU A 323 -4.29 11.77 -0.68
CA LEU A 323 -4.24 12.56 0.57
C LEU A 323 -2.91 12.37 1.31
N PHE A 324 -2.32 11.17 1.24
CA PHE A 324 -1.03 10.89 1.87
C PHE A 324 0.16 11.40 1.04
N ARG A 325 0.02 11.49 -0.28
CA ARG A 325 1.05 12.10 -1.14
C ARG A 325 1.15 13.59 -0.88
N ASP A 326 0.03 14.30 -0.79
CA ASP A 326 -0.04 15.75 -0.54
C ASP A 326 0.77 16.16 0.71
N ILE A 327 0.55 15.50 1.85
CA ILE A 327 1.26 15.83 3.11
C ILE A 327 2.75 15.49 3.12
N ARG A 328 3.27 14.78 2.11
CA ARG A 328 4.69 14.38 2.06
C ARG A 328 5.59 15.46 1.47
N TYR A 329 5.06 16.36 0.63
CA TYR A 329 5.88 17.39 0.00
C TYR A 329 5.71 18.78 0.62
N ARG A 330 6.71 19.16 1.41
CA ARG A 330 6.81 20.45 2.13
C ARG A 330 5.45 20.92 2.71
N PRO A 331 4.80 20.12 3.57
CA PRO A 331 3.51 20.49 4.16
C PRO A 331 3.61 21.74 5.05
N GLU A 332 4.81 22.14 5.46
CA GLU A 332 5.07 23.36 6.22
C GLU A 332 5.02 24.66 5.39
N ILE A 333 4.90 24.57 4.06
CA ILE A 333 4.86 25.72 3.16
C ILE A 333 3.48 25.88 2.54
N GLU A 334 2.86 27.02 2.85
CA GLU A 334 1.65 27.51 2.20
C GLU A 334 2.02 28.68 1.28
N VAL A 335 1.91 28.45 -0.03
CA VAL A 335 2.05 29.49 -1.05
C VAL A 335 0.82 29.38 -1.94
N ALA A 336 0.20 30.52 -2.25
CA ALA A 336 -0.89 30.55 -3.22
C ALA A 336 -0.30 30.39 -4.63
N ILE A 337 -0.74 29.36 -5.34
CA ILE A 337 -0.23 29.02 -6.67
C ILE A 337 -1.40 29.08 -7.65
N ASP A 338 -1.28 29.97 -8.63
CA ASP A 338 -2.21 30.02 -9.76
C ASP A 338 -1.80 28.99 -10.81
N ARG A 339 -2.41 27.80 -10.79
CA ARG A 339 -2.07 26.72 -11.74
C ARG A 339 -2.45 27.05 -13.18
N ASP A 340 -3.34 28.02 -13.43
CA ASP A 340 -3.72 28.39 -14.80
C ASP A 340 -2.56 29.03 -15.56
N ILE A 341 -1.54 29.59 -14.89
CA ILE A 341 -0.35 30.17 -15.54
C ILE A 341 0.48 29.15 -16.34
N PHE A 342 0.32 27.85 -16.06
CA PHE A 342 0.99 26.76 -16.79
C PHE A 342 0.18 26.28 -18.01
N MET A 343 -1.06 26.73 -18.16
CA MET A 343 -2.03 26.15 -19.08
C MET A 343 -2.25 27.06 -20.29
N ALA A 344 -2.33 26.48 -21.50
CA ALA A 344 -2.54 27.22 -22.74
C ALA A 344 -3.83 28.08 -22.72
N ARG A 345 -4.86 27.69 -21.95
CA ARG A 345 -6.11 28.45 -21.80
C ARG A 345 -5.93 29.86 -21.21
N SER A 346 -4.88 30.10 -20.43
CA SER A 346 -4.65 31.39 -19.77
C SER A 346 -3.88 32.37 -20.65
N SER A 347 -3.29 31.88 -21.75
CA SER A 347 -2.58 32.69 -22.74
C SER A 347 -3.35 32.73 -24.07
N PRO A 348 -3.83 33.91 -24.52
CA PRO A 348 -4.44 34.07 -25.84
C PRO A 348 -3.57 33.57 -27.00
N ALA A 349 -2.25 33.81 -26.96
CA ALA A 349 -1.33 33.39 -28.01
C ALA A 349 -1.26 31.85 -28.14
N HIS A 350 -1.03 31.16 -27.03
CA HIS A 350 -1.07 29.69 -26.95
C HIS A 350 -2.43 29.09 -27.34
N ALA A 351 -3.54 29.68 -26.88
CA ALA A 351 -4.87 29.24 -27.28
C ALA A 351 -5.08 29.37 -28.80
N GLU A 352 -4.60 30.46 -29.42
CA GLU A 352 -4.65 30.67 -30.87
C GLU A 352 -3.75 29.69 -31.64
N LEU A 353 -2.55 29.40 -31.13
CA LEU A 353 -1.65 28.39 -31.70
C LEU A 353 -2.32 27.01 -31.75
N LEU A 354 -2.89 26.56 -30.62
CA LEU A 354 -3.63 25.30 -30.55
C LEU A 354 -4.84 25.32 -31.50
N SER A 355 -5.60 26.42 -31.46
CA SER A 355 -6.77 26.63 -32.30
C SER A 355 -6.43 26.45 -33.79
N ALA A 356 -5.38 27.09 -34.28
CA ALA A 356 -4.94 27.02 -35.66
C ALA A 356 -4.44 25.62 -36.05
N ALA A 357 -3.66 24.98 -35.17
CA ALA A 357 -3.16 23.62 -35.40
C ALA A 357 -4.31 22.61 -35.49
N LEU A 358 -5.28 22.68 -34.57
CA LEU A 358 -6.47 21.84 -34.60
C LEU A 358 -7.32 22.01 -35.86
N ALA A 359 -7.34 23.21 -36.47
CA ALA A 359 -8.01 23.43 -37.75
C ALA A 359 -7.32 22.67 -38.89
N ARG A 360 -5.99 22.73 -38.97
CA ARG A 360 -5.18 22.02 -39.98
C ARG A 360 -5.38 20.50 -39.91
N HIS A 361 -5.42 19.96 -38.69
CA HIS A 361 -5.59 18.52 -38.44
C HIS A 361 -7.04 18.05 -38.35
N LYS A 362 -8.03 18.92 -38.60
CA LYS A 362 -9.48 18.61 -38.55
C LYS A 362 -9.96 18.11 -37.17
N LEU A 363 -9.31 18.57 -36.10
CA LEU A 363 -9.60 18.20 -34.71
C LEU A 363 -10.34 19.29 -33.92
N LYS A 364 -10.82 20.34 -34.61
CA LYS A 364 -11.52 21.49 -33.98
C LYS A 364 -12.65 21.13 -33.03
N ARG A 365 -13.37 20.03 -33.25
CA ARG A 365 -14.45 19.60 -32.35
C ARG A 365 -13.98 19.31 -30.92
N TYR A 366 -12.69 19.05 -30.73
CA TYR A 366 -12.09 18.70 -29.44
C TYR A 366 -11.42 19.88 -28.73
N GLU A 367 -11.35 21.05 -29.37
CA GLU A 367 -10.62 22.22 -28.90
C GLU A 367 -10.91 22.57 -27.45
N LYS A 368 -12.20 22.67 -27.08
CA LYS A 368 -12.60 23.03 -25.72
C LYS A 368 -12.11 22.01 -24.68
N ALA A 369 -12.03 20.73 -25.03
CA ALA A 369 -11.54 19.69 -24.13
C ALA A 369 -10.01 19.69 -24.07
N LEU A 370 -9.33 19.80 -25.22
CA LEU A 370 -7.88 19.90 -25.25
C LEU A 370 -7.36 21.15 -24.53
N LEU A 371 -8.03 22.30 -24.66
CA LEU A 371 -7.61 23.53 -23.99
C LEU A 371 -7.70 23.45 -22.44
N ARG A 372 -8.47 22.51 -21.88
CA ARG A 372 -8.48 22.25 -20.42
C ARG A 372 -7.22 21.53 -19.94
N HIS A 373 -6.50 20.86 -20.83
CA HIS A 373 -5.35 20.02 -20.50
C HIS A 373 -4.06 20.50 -21.16
N ALA A 374 -4.16 21.31 -22.21
CA ALA A 374 -3.02 21.80 -22.97
C ALA A 374 -2.16 22.77 -22.14
N ARG A 375 -0.85 22.58 -22.19
CA ARG A 375 0.16 23.39 -21.49
C ARG A 375 0.66 24.54 -22.35
N GLN A 376 0.99 25.64 -21.69
CA GLN A 376 1.74 26.75 -22.27
C GLN A 376 3.22 26.36 -22.36
N ALA A 377 3.62 25.68 -23.44
CA ALA A 377 4.95 25.09 -23.57
C ALA A 377 5.92 26.01 -24.31
N LEU A 378 7.22 25.78 -24.15
CA LEU A 378 8.24 26.31 -25.06
C LEU A 378 8.87 25.19 -25.86
N ARG A 379 9.29 25.52 -27.07
CA ARG A 379 10.17 24.69 -27.89
C ARG A 379 11.53 25.38 -28.02
N LEU A 380 12.58 24.64 -27.73
CA LEU A 380 13.97 25.07 -27.75
C LEU A 380 14.62 24.37 -28.93
N VAL A 381 14.89 25.10 -30.01
CA VAL A 381 15.46 24.53 -31.24
C VAL A 381 16.94 24.87 -31.32
N SER A 382 17.80 23.85 -31.32
CA SER A 382 19.23 23.99 -31.59
C SER A 382 19.45 24.60 -32.97
N THR A 383 20.33 25.60 -33.05
CA THR A 383 20.60 26.33 -34.30
C THR A 383 22.03 26.11 -34.77
N GLU A 384 22.93 27.05 -34.52
CA GLU A 384 24.34 26.96 -34.88
C GLU A 384 25.20 26.62 -33.66
N PRO A 385 26.40 26.03 -33.86
CA PRO A 385 27.33 25.78 -32.77
C PRO A 385 27.62 27.08 -32.02
N ASP A 386 27.56 27.01 -30.68
CA ASP A 386 27.89 28.14 -29.82
C ASP A 386 29.42 28.33 -29.83
N ASP A 387 29.87 29.42 -30.44
CA ASP A 387 31.27 29.81 -30.50
C ASP A 387 31.80 30.39 -29.17
N GLY A 388 30.92 30.47 -28.16
CA GLY A 388 31.23 30.95 -26.83
C GLY A 388 31.50 32.44 -26.80
N THR A 389 31.05 33.24 -27.77
CA THR A 389 31.21 34.70 -27.75
C THR A 389 30.05 35.41 -27.03
N ALA A 390 28.84 34.85 -27.10
CA ALA A 390 27.63 35.46 -26.57
C ALA A 390 27.31 34.96 -25.15
N ARG A 391 27.82 35.68 -24.15
CA ARG A 391 27.68 35.35 -22.72
C ARG A 391 26.23 35.32 -22.24
N GLY A 392 25.90 34.33 -21.43
CA GLY A 392 24.60 34.24 -20.72
C GLY A 392 23.43 33.76 -21.59
N ARG A 393 23.59 33.64 -22.91
CA ARG A 393 22.50 33.18 -23.78
C ARG A 393 22.04 31.76 -23.44
N THR A 394 20.77 31.50 -23.76
CA THR A 394 20.20 30.16 -23.72
C THR A 394 20.94 29.24 -24.68
N ARG A 395 21.42 28.10 -24.17
CA ARG A 395 22.17 27.09 -24.93
C ARG A 395 21.90 25.68 -24.43
N VAL A 396 22.24 24.70 -25.26
CA VAL A 396 22.39 23.30 -24.86
C VAL A 396 23.81 22.81 -25.13
N GLY A 397 24.33 21.96 -24.26
CA GLY A 397 25.72 21.51 -24.27
C GLY A 397 26.72 22.65 -24.08
N GLY A 398 28.00 22.33 -24.29
CA GLY A 398 29.13 23.25 -24.18
C GLY A 398 29.55 23.51 -22.73
N ALA A 399 30.34 24.57 -22.53
CA ALA A 399 30.66 25.05 -21.20
C ALA A 399 29.58 26.03 -20.70
N PRO A 400 29.13 25.92 -19.44
CA PRO A 400 28.25 26.93 -18.85
C PRO A 400 29.00 28.25 -18.66
N ASP A 401 28.28 29.37 -18.76
CA ASP A 401 28.80 30.68 -18.39
C ASP A 401 28.50 30.95 -16.90
N LEU A 402 29.45 30.67 -16.02
CA LEU A 402 29.27 30.80 -14.56
C LEU A 402 29.87 32.12 -14.02
N PRO A 403 29.27 32.71 -12.97
CA PRO A 403 29.91 33.76 -12.19
C PRO A 403 31.19 33.25 -11.50
N PRO A 404 32.19 34.12 -11.26
CA PRO A 404 33.40 33.73 -10.53
C PRO A 404 33.09 33.20 -9.13
N GLY A 405 33.78 32.14 -8.73
CA GLY A 405 33.67 31.55 -7.39
C GLY A 405 32.50 30.58 -7.20
N ILE A 406 31.68 30.35 -8.23
CA ILE A 406 30.68 29.27 -8.21
C ILE A 406 31.40 27.94 -8.44
N GLU A 407 31.20 27.00 -7.52
CA GLU A 407 31.73 25.64 -7.64
C GLU A 407 30.96 24.84 -8.68
N TYR A 408 31.69 24.19 -9.58
CA TYR A 408 31.10 23.30 -10.58
C TYR A 408 30.67 21.99 -9.91
N PRO A 409 29.47 21.44 -10.19
CA PRO A 409 28.99 20.23 -9.54
C PRO A 409 29.87 19.01 -9.83
N ALA A 410 30.27 18.28 -8.79
CA ALA A 410 31.18 17.15 -8.88
C ALA A 410 30.92 16.11 -7.78
N THR A 411 31.27 14.85 -8.05
CA THR A 411 31.31 13.75 -7.07
C THR A 411 32.71 13.15 -7.06
N ASP A 412 33.31 13.03 -5.88
CA ASP A 412 34.67 12.46 -5.70
C ASP A 412 35.74 13.09 -6.63
N GLY A 413 35.61 14.38 -6.90
CA GLY A 413 36.53 15.14 -7.76
C GLY A 413 36.28 14.99 -9.27
N ARG A 414 35.28 14.20 -9.68
CA ARG A 414 34.84 14.07 -11.07
C ARG A 414 33.65 14.97 -11.37
N LEU A 415 33.70 15.66 -12.50
CA LEU A 415 32.70 16.66 -12.87
C LEU A 415 31.40 16.01 -13.30
N TRP A 416 30.28 16.66 -13.01
CA TRP A 416 28.98 16.28 -13.53
C TRP A 416 28.80 16.77 -14.97
N HIS A 417 27.94 16.10 -15.74
CA HIS A 417 27.58 16.53 -17.08
C HIS A 417 26.76 17.81 -17.03
N PHE A 418 27.10 18.79 -17.88
CA PHE A 418 26.30 19.99 -18.10
C PHE A 418 25.42 19.82 -19.33
N TYR A 419 24.14 20.11 -19.18
CA TYR A 419 23.16 19.92 -20.24
C TYR A 419 22.68 21.23 -20.86
N ALA A 420 22.33 22.22 -20.05
CA ALA A 420 21.71 23.43 -20.57
C ALA A 420 21.88 24.62 -19.64
N GLN A 421 21.90 25.82 -20.23
CA GLN A 421 21.78 27.10 -19.54
C GLN A 421 20.61 27.86 -20.17
N LEU A 422 19.75 28.45 -19.34
CA LEU A 422 18.59 29.22 -19.78
C LEU A 422 18.69 30.67 -19.30
N ASP A 423 18.60 31.63 -20.22
CA ASP A 423 18.45 33.07 -19.91
C ASP A 423 17.00 33.37 -19.52
N LEU A 424 16.76 33.58 -18.22
CA LEU A 424 15.39 33.77 -17.73
C LEU A 424 14.79 35.12 -18.16
N GLN A 425 15.62 36.13 -18.40
CA GLN A 425 15.13 37.43 -18.86
C GLN A 425 14.64 37.34 -20.31
N ALA A 426 15.34 36.59 -21.16
CA ALA A 426 14.90 36.31 -22.53
C ALA A 426 13.63 35.45 -22.58
N LEU A 427 13.45 34.53 -21.62
CA LEU A 427 12.28 33.65 -21.53
C LEU A 427 11.06 34.30 -20.88
N ALA A 428 11.25 35.33 -20.05
CA ALA A 428 10.19 35.97 -19.27
C ALA A 428 8.95 36.44 -20.07
N PRO A 429 9.05 36.93 -21.33
CA PRO A 429 7.88 37.28 -22.13
C PRO A 429 7.06 36.06 -22.58
N LEU A 430 7.65 34.88 -22.63
CA LEU A 430 7.03 33.65 -23.11
C LEU A 430 6.47 32.80 -21.96
N GLN A 431 7.06 32.89 -20.77
CA GLN A 431 6.65 32.13 -19.58
C GLN A 431 6.51 33.03 -18.35
N GLY A 432 5.29 33.11 -17.83
CA GLY A 432 4.95 33.97 -16.69
C GLY A 432 5.37 33.42 -15.32
N TRP A 433 5.72 32.15 -15.26
CA TRP A 433 5.95 31.41 -14.01
C TRP A 433 7.42 31.19 -13.65
N LEU A 434 8.36 31.56 -14.54
CA LEU A 434 9.78 31.55 -14.25
C LEU A 434 10.20 32.81 -13.47
N PRO A 435 11.32 32.77 -12.72
CA PRO A 435 11.95 33.97 -12.20
C PRO A 435 12.26 34.96 -13.33
N ARG A 436 12.32 36.25 -13.00
CA ARG A 436 12.41 37.33 -14.02
C ARG A 436 13.83 37.74 -14.40
N SER A 437 14.82 37.25 -13.69
CA SER A 437 16.24 37.54 -13.88
C SER A 437 17.09 36.33 -13.52
N GLY A 438 18.34 36.37 -13.97
CA GLY A 438 19.32 35.32 -13.76
C GLY A 438 19.25 34.20 -14.77
N HIS A 439 19.96 33.12 -14.47
CA HIS A 439 20.12 31.98 -15.34
C HIS A 439 19.83 30.69 -14.57
N LEU A 440 19.21 29.72 -15.25
CA LEU A 440 19.14 28.34 -14.78
C LEU A 440 20.21 27.51 -15.46
N TYR A 441 20.91 26.67 -14.70
CA TYR A 441 21.93 25.75 -15.20
C TYR A 441 21.60 24.34 -14.78
N PHE A 442 21.63 23.40 -15.73
CA PHE A 442 21.17 22.02 -15.54
C PHE A 442 22.36 21.06 -15.62
N PHE A 443 22.57 20.32 -14.53
CA PHE A 443 23.66 19.34 -14.41
C PHE A 443 23.11 17.97 -13.96
N GLY A 444 23.78 16.90 -14.38
CA GLY A 444 23.51 15.54 -13.91
C GLY A 444 24.79 14.74 -13.64
N GLU A 445 24.75 13.93 -12.60
CA GLU A 445 25.81 13.01 -12.19
C GLU A 445 25.95 11.82 -13.13
N GLY A 446 24.97 11.57 -13.99
CA GLY A 446 25.00 10.47 -14.93
C GLY A 446 23.60 10.21 -15.48
N GLN A 447 23.41 9.01 -16.03
CA GLN A 447 22.16 8.57 -16.65
C GLN A 447 21.62 7.28 -16.00
N GLU A 448 22.15 6.89 -14.84
CA GLU A 448 21.79 5.66 -14.13
C GLU A 448 20.81 5.91 -12.98
N HIS A 449 20.10 4.87 -12.58
CA HIS A 449 19.15 4.99 -11.48
C HIS A 449 19.88 5.26 -10.15
N GLY A 450 19.55 6.40 -9.52
CA GLY A 450 20.17 6.85 -8.28
C GLY A 450 21.14 8.01 -8.45
N ASP A 451 21.50 8.35 -9.69
CA ASP A 451 22.33 9.52 -9.99
C ASP A 451 21.64 10.82 -9.55
N GLY A 452 22.43 11.79 -9.11
CA GLY A 452 21.95 13.11 -8.73
C GLY A 452 21.74 14.05 -9.92
N VAL A 453 20.87 15.05 -9.72
CA VAL A 453 20.80 16.25 -10.55
C VAL A 453 20.99 17.50 -9.72
N ARG A 454 21.51 18.54 -10.36
CA ARG A 454 21.63 19.85 -9.75
C ARG A 454 21.16 20.91 -10.72
N VAL A 455 20.23 21.74 -10.27
CA VAL A 455 19.79 22.94 -10.98
C VAL A 455 20.23 24.15 -10.17
N LEU A 456 21.08 24.98 -10.76
CA LEU A 456 21.50 26.24 -10.15
C LEU A 456 20.66 27.38 -10.70
N HIS A 457 20.13 28.23 -9.82
CA HIS A 457 19.57 29.53 -10.18
C HIS A 457 20.52 30.62 -9.70
N LEU A 458 21.16 31.31 -10.64
CA LEU A 458 22.16 32.33 -10.33
C LEU A 458 21.72 33.67 -10.94
N ASP A 459 21.51 34.67 -10.08
CA ASP A 459 21.21 36.03 -10.51
C ASP A 459 22.50 36.84 -10.59
N ALA A 460 23.15 36.76 -11.75
CA ALA A 460 24.35 37.51 -12.08
C ALA A 460 24.17 38.21 -13.43
N PRO A 461 24.66 39.46 -13.56
CA PRO A 461 24.59 40.18 -14.82
C PRO A 461 25.50 39.53 -15.87
N ALA A 462 25.13 39.64 -17.16
CA ALA A 462 25.83 38.97 -18.26
C ALA A 462 27.33 39.33 -18.36
N ASP A 463 27.73 40.52 -17.92
CA ASP A 463 29.11 40.99 -17.91
C ASP A 463 29.97 40.38 -16.79
N ALA A 464 29.35 39.78 -15.76
CA ALA A 464 30.03 39.02 -14.71
C ALA A 464 30.28 37.57 -15.12
N LEU A 465 29.54 37.03 -16.08
CA LEU A 465 29.62 35.63 -16.47
C LEU A 465 30.89 35.31 -17.27
N ARG A 466 31.47 34.14 -17.02
CA ARG A 466 32.66 33.63 -17.74
C ARG A 466 32.40 32.18 -18.15
N PRO A 467 32.87 31.73 -19.33
CA PRO A 467 32.85 30.30 -19.65
C PRO A 467 33.56 29.55 -18.56
N TYR A 468 32.99 28.44 -18.15
CA TYR A 468 33.68 27.52 -17.30
C TYR A 468 34.92 27.00 -18.03
N ALA A 469 36.09 27.20 -17.41
CA ALA A 469 37.34 26.68 -17.90
C ALA A 469 37.56 25.29 -17.29
N TRP A 470 37.42 24.26 -18.12
CA TRP A 470 37.66 22.88 -17.71
C TRP A 470 39.11 22.71 -17.20
N PRO A 471 39.31 22.15 -15.99
CA PRO A 471 40.66 21.86 -15.51
C PRO A 471 41.38 20.86 -16.42
N GLU A 472 42.69 21.01 -16.57
CA GLU A 472 43.50 20.10 -17.37
C GLU A 472 43.46 18.67 -16.78
N GLY A 473 43.10 17.69 -17.61
CA GLY A 473 42.97 16.29 -17.19
C GLY A 473 41.75 16.00 -16.30
N ALA A 474 40.77 16.91 -16.25
CA ALA A 474 39.50 16.62 -15.59
C ALA A 474 38.72 15.52 -16.34
N GLU A 475 38.02 14.71 -15.57
CA GLU A 475 37.12 13.66 -16.08
C GLU A 475 35.70 13.96 -15.62
N PHE A 476 34.73 13.53 -16.43
CA PHE A 476 33.37 13.39 -15.95
C PHE A 476 33.23 12.15 -15.06
N VAL A 477 32.16 12.14 -14.30
CA VAL A 477 31.69 11.07 -13.40
C VAL A 477 31.65 9.67 -14.05
N ASP A 478 31.32 9.57 -15.34
CA ASP A 478 31.34 8.32 -16.12
C ASP A 478 32.75 7.91 -16.61
N GLY A 479 33.78 8.71 -16.32
CA GLY A 479 35.17 8.50 -16.72
C GLY A 479 35.51 9.00 -18.12
N SER A 480 34.60 9.68 -18.82
CA SER A 480 34.92 10.36 -20.08
C SER A 480 35.77 11.61 -19.84
N ASP A 481 36.59 11.97 -20.83
CA ASP A 481 37.42 13.18 -20.78
C ASP A 481 36.52 14.42 -20.97
N VAL A 482 36.84 15.55 -20.32
CA VAL A 482 36.14 16.82 -20.56
C VAL A 482 36.23 17.30 -22.01
N ALA A 483 37.19 16.80 -22.80
CA ALA A 483 37.25 16.98 -24.24
C ALA A 483 36.04 16.36 -24.98
N ASP A 484 35.38 15.36 -24.39
CA ASP A 484 34.17 14.70 -24.90
C ASP A 484 32.88 15.36 -24.39
N ALA A 485 32.97 16.53 -23.74
CA ALA A 485 31.79 17.30 -23.34
C ALA A 485 30.87 17.54 -24.54
N TYR A 486 29.56 17.54 -24.29
CA TYR A 486 28.57 17.85 -25.32
C TYR A 486 28.91 19.16 -26.04
N THR A 487 28.80 19.17 -27.36
CA THR A 487 29.12 20.37 -28.14
C THR A 487 28.12 21.47 -27.84
N GLY A 488 28.55 22.71 -27.65
CA GLY A 488 27.62 23.81 -27.40
C GLY A 488 26.83 24.21 -28.64
N PHE A 489 25.53 24.45 -28.51
CA PHE A 489 24.68 25.02 -29.57
C PHE A 489 23.84 26.18 -29.04
N GLU A 490 23.75 27.25 -29.83
CA GLU A 490 22.79 28.32 -29.58
C GLU A 490 21.36 27.81 -29.79
N VAL A 491 20.43 28.29 -28.97
CA VAL A 491 19.04 27.83 -28.98
C VAL A 491 18.10 28.98 -29.32
N ARG A 492 17.27 28.75 -30.35
CA ARG A 492 16.11 29.61 -30.65
C ARG A 492 14.90 29.10 -29.88
N VAL A 493 14.26 29.99 -29.12
CA VAL A 493 13.12 29.62 -28.28
C VAL A 493 11.81 30.13 -28.88
N ASP A 494 10.88 29.20 -29.12
CA ASP A 494 9.54 29.47 -29.65
C ASP A 494 8.46 29.16 -28.59
N ALA A 495 7.41 29.97 -28.55
CA ALA A 495 6.17 29.59 -27.88
C ALA A 495 5.47 28.45 -28.65
N THR A 496 4.98 27.44 -27.92
CA THR A 496 4.19 26.34 -28.50
C THR A 496 3.21 25.77 -27.49
N VAL A 497 2.38 24.81 -27.90
CA VAL A 497 1.42 24.15 -27.02
C VAL A 497 1.76 22.68 -26.88
N SER A 498 1.81 22.17 -25.66
CA SER A 498 1.84 20.72 -25.44
C SER A 498 0.43 20.23 -25.14
N VAL A 499 -0.05 19.25 -25.89
CA VAL A 499 -1.35 18.60 -25.69
C VAL A 499 -1.16 17.34 -24.84
N PRO A 500 -2.18 16.88 -24.10
CA PRO A 500 -2.01 15.73 -23.22
C PRO A 500 -1.78 14.44 -24.01
N SER A 501 -0.92 13.55 -23.51
CA SER A 501 -0.88 12.18 -24.01
C SER A 501 -2.22 11.50 -23.79
N LEU A 502 -2.77 10.92 -24.88
CA LEU A 502 -4.03 10.18 -24.86
C LEU A 502 -3.83 8.67 -24.67
N TYR A 503 -2.59 8.21 -24.49
CA TYR A 503 -2.30 6.82 -24.14
C TYR A 503 -2.86 6.49 -22.75
N SER A 504 -3.62 5.40 -22.65
CA SER A 504 -4.29 4.95 -21.41
C SER A 504 -5.12 6.06 -20.74
N ALA A 505 -5.66 7.00 -21.53
CA ALA A 505 -6.31 8.18 -21.00
C ALA A 505 -7.66 7.88 -20.32
N ARG A 506 -8.23 6.68 -20.55
CA ARG A 506 -9.47 6.21 -19.91
C ARG A 506 -9.43 6.20 -18.38
N GLU A 507 -8.25 6.06 -17.79
CA GLU A 507 -8.09 6.10 -16.32
C GLU A 507 -8.08 7.53 -15.78
N ARG A 508 -7.75 8.53 -16.62
CA ARG A 508 -7.53 9.93 -16.23
C ARG A 508 -8.65 10.87 -16.70
N LEU A 509 -9.26 10.60 -17.86
CA LEU A 509 -10.24 11.47 -18.51
C LEU A 509 -11.68 10.95 -18.32
N GLY A 510 -12.53 11.79 -17.74
CA GLY A 510 -13.95 11.49 -17.51
C GLY A 510 -14.87 12.69 -17.70
N GLY A 511 -16.16 12.50 -17.45
CA GLY A 511 -17.16 13.57 -17.47
C GLY A 511 -17.17 14.39 -18.78
N LYS A 512 -16.85 15.69 -18.68
CA LYS A 512 -16.84 16.63 -19.83
C LYS A 512 -15.66 16.38 -20.79
N ASP A 513 -14.66 15.61 -20.38
CA ASP A 513 -13.44 15.32 -21.16
C ASP A 513 -13.45 13.96 -21.84
N ALA A 514 -14.44 13.11 -21.52
CA ALA A 514 -14.62 11.80 -22.15
C ALA A 514 -14.75 11.86 -23.68
N VAL A 515 -15.03 13.04 -24.26
CA VAL A 515 -15.02 13.25 -25.71
C VAL A 515 -13.64 13.00 -26.33
N LEU A 516 -12.54 13.21 -25.59
CA LEU A 516 -11.17 12.97 -26.07
C LEU A 516 -10.87 11.48 -26.24
N LEU A 517 -11.53 10.61 -25.47
CA LEU A 517 -11.38 9.15 -25.59
C LEU A 517 -11.80 8.63 -26.98
N ARG A 518 -12.62 9.39 -27.72
CA ARG A 518 -12.97 9.05 -29.11
C ARG A 518 -11.77 9.15 -30.06
N ILE A 519 -10.76 9.92 -29.72
CA ILE A 519 -9.51 9.99 -30.48
C ILE A 519 -8.76 8.68 -30.28
N GLU A 520 -8.70 8.17 -29.05
CA GLU A 520 -8.10 6.86 -28.72
C GLU A 520 -8.87 5.69 -29.36
N ASP A 521 -10.18 5.81 -29.59
CA ASP A 521 -10.98 4.72 -30.18
C ASP A 521 -10.98 4.66 -31.72
N ASP A 522 -10.43 5.67 -32.40
CA ASP A 522 -10.50 5.81 -33.86
C ASP A 522 -9.10 6.02 -34.45
N GLU A 523 -8.62 5.03 -35.19
CA GLU A 523 -7.28 5.01 -35.81
C GLU A 523 -6.98 6.26 -36.67
N LYS A 524 -7.98 6.80 -37.39
CA LYS A 524 -7.78 8.00 -38.21
C LYS A 524 -7.61 9.24 -37.34
N LEU A 525 -8.36 9.30 -36.24
CA LEU A 525 -8.25 10.40 -35.29
C LEU A 525 -6.95 10.32 -34.49
N GLN A 526 -6.50 9.12 -34.08
CA GLN A 526 -5.18 8.94 -33.47
C GLN A 526 -4.08 9.45 -34.40
N LYS A 527 -4.08 9.05 -35.66
CA LYS A 527 -3.08 9.50 -36.64
C LYS A 527 -3.10 11.03 -36.83
N ALA A 528 -4.27 11.64 -36.86
CA ALA A 528 -4.40 13.10 -36.93
C ALA A 528 -3.92 13.79 -35.63
N TYR A 529 -4.08 13.14 -34.49
CA TYR A 529 -3.62 13.63 -33.20
C TYR A 529 -2.09 13.56 -33.06
N TRP A 530 -1.47 12.46 -33.51
CA TRP A 530 -0.01 12.36 -33.55
C TRP A 530 0.61 13.40 -34.49
N ALA A 531 0.02 13.62 -35.68
CA ALA A 531 0.48 14.68 -36.58
C ALA A 531 0.32 16.09 -35.98
N LEU A 532 -0.71 16.31 -35.15
CA LEU A 532 -0.87 17.54 -34.38
C LEU A 532 0.23 17.69 -33.33
N GLU A 533 0.50 16.63 -32.55
CA GLU A 533 1.58 16.61 -31.56
C GLU A 533 2.94 16.89 -32.21
N GLU A 534 3.25 16.25 -33.33
CA GLU A 534 4.46 16.47 -34.12
C GLU A 534 4.59 17.92 -34.60
N GLU A 535 3.51 18.52 -35.12
CA GLU A 535 3.51 19.92 -35.56
C GLU A 535 3.81 20.88 -34.40
N LEU A 536 3.15 20.67 -33.26
CA LEU A 536 3.29 21.53 -32.09
C LEU A 536 4.65 21.39 -31.42
N THR A 537 5.13 20.16 -31.26
CA THR A 537 6.45 19.89 -30.67
C THR A 537 7.60 20.13 -31.65
N GLY A 538 7.33 20.20 -32.95
CA GLY A 538 8.35 20.34 -34.00
C GLY A 538 9.09 19.05 -34.32
N ASN A 539 8.54 17.89 -33.95
CA ASN A 539 9.22 16.59 -34.00
C ASN A 539 8.73 15.70 -35.16
N ALA A 540 8.37 16.30 -36.30
CA ALA A 540 7.69 15.66 -37.43
C ALA A 540 8.46 14.53 -38.17
N ASP A 541 9.65 14.15 -37.72
CA ASP A 541 10.45 13.08 -38.34
C ASP A 541 11.50 12.43 -37.39
N ARG A 542 11.43 12.66 -36.07
CA ARG A 542 12.58 12.40 -35.16
C ARG A 542 13.88 13.04 -35.68
N GLN A 543 13.78 14.13 -36.43
CA GLN A 543 14.94 14.98 -36.73
C GLN A 543 15.25 15.80 -35.47
N ARG A 544 16.03 15.13 -34.62
CA ARG A 544 16.96 15.62 -33.60
C ARG A 544 17.26 17.12 -33.75
N GLY A 545 16.94 17.91 -32.72
CA GLY A 545 17.15 19.37 -32.73
C GLY A 545 16.21 20.18 -31.85
N ALA A 546 15.16 19.60 -31.26
CA ALA A 546 14.14 20.32 -30.51
C ALA A 546 13.93 19.74 -29.11
N HIS A 547 14.04 20.59 -28.10
CA HIS A 547 13.80 20.31 -26.69
C HIS A 547 12.57 21.11 -26.21
N THR A 548 12.03 20.80 -25.03
CA THR A 548 10.79 21.46 -24.58
C THR A 548 10.80 21.89 -23.11
N MET A 549 9.93 22.83 -22.77
CA MET A 549 9.66 23.24 -21.38
C MET A 549 8.15 23.29 -21.14
N ASN A 550 7.72 22.96 -19.91
CA ASN A 550 6.31 22.86 -19.53
C ASN A 550 5.49 22.06 -20.55
N ALA A 551 6.03 20.93 -20.99
CA ALA A 551 5.39 20.02 -21.92
C ALA A 551 5.02 18.71 -21.21
N GLU A 552 3.95 18.09 -21.66
CA GLU A 552 3.59 16.72 -21.30
C GLU A 552 4.49 15.73 -22.06
N VAL A 553 4.87 14.65 -21.38
CA VAL A 553 5.76 13.61 -21.95
C VAL A 553 4.93 12.41 -22.37
N PHE A 554 5.26 11.83 -23.52
CA PHE A 554 4.82 10.49 -23.87
C PHE A 554 5.72 9.48 -23.16
N THR A 555 5.15 8.64 -22.29
CA THR A 555 5.88 7.55 -21.64
C THR A 555 5.23 6.21 -21.99
N GLN A 556 6.03 5.19 -22.28
CA GLN A 556 5.55 3.79 -22.30
C GLN A 556 5.27 3.29 -20.86
N HIS A 557 5.83 3.99 -19.87
CA HIS A 557 5.69 3.75 -18.44
C HIS A 557 4.98 4.92 -17.72
N GLU A 558 5.21 5.07 -16.42
CA GLU A 558 4.70 6.15 -15.58
C GLU A 558 5.31 7.50 -15.99
N ASN A 559 4.52 8.57 -16.09
CA ASN A 559 5.03 9.88 -16.55
C ASN A 559 5.98 10.54 -15.51
N PRO A 560 6.84 11.51 -15.91
CA PRO A 560 7.81 12.14 -15.01
C PRO A 560 7.19 12.76 -13.75
N GLN A 561 6.01 13.35 -13.88
CA GLN A 561 5.31 13.96 -12.75
C GLN A 561 4.85 12.92 -11.71
N GLU A 562 4.32 11.77 -12.15
CA GLU A 562 3.95 10.66 -11.28
C GLU A 562 5.18 10.05 -10.61
N GLN A 563 6.30 9.89 -11.33
CA GLN A 563 7.57 9.43 -10.77
C GLN A 563 8.07 10.38 -9.67
N ALA A 564 8.06 11.69 -9.95
CA ALA A 564 8.43 12.71 -8.99
C ALA A 564 7.51 12.66 -7.74
N SER A 565 6.20 12.56 -7.95
CA SER A 565 5.21 12.47 -6.86
C SER A 565 5.41 11.20 -6.02
N ARG A 566 5.74 10.07 -6.64
CA ARG A 566 6.00 8.80 -5.97
C ARG A 566 7.25 8.86 -5.10
N GLU A 567 8.34 9.44 -5.62
CA GLU A 567 9.64 9.47 -4.96
C GLU A 567 9.76 10.59 -3.92
N ARG A 568 9.15 11.74 -4.19
CA ARG A 568 9.33 12.95 -3.38
C ARG A 568 8.05 13.34 -2.62
N GLY A 569 6.87 12.87 -3.04
CA GLY A 569 5.56 13.30 -2.52
C GLY A 569 4.92 14.41 -3.36
N GLY A 570 3.79 14.94 -2.89
CA GLY A 570 2.96 15.89 -3.63
C GLY A 570 2.06 15.18 -4.64
N LEU A 571 1.07 15.88 -5.17
CA LEU A 571 0.21 15.35 -6.22
C LEU A 571 0.92 15.48 -7.59
N PRO A 572 0.77 14.53 -8.53
CA PRO A 572 1.42 14.60 -9.84
C PRO A 572 1.17 15.92 -10.58
N GLU A 573 -0.03 16.47 -10.52
CA GLU A 573 -0.39 17.75 -11.16
C GLU A 573 0.34 18.98 -10.59
N GLU A 574 0.98 18.84 -9.42
CA GLU A 574 1.77 19.88 -8.76
C GLU A 574 3.21 19.92 -9.27
N TRP A 575 3.63 18.92 -10.02
CA TRP A 575 4.94 18.84 -10.64
C TRP A 575 4.92 19.42 -12.04
N ILE A 576 5.86 20.31 -12.33
CA ILE A 576 6.04 20.99 -13.60
C ILE A 576 7.33 20.50 -14.24
N ASN A 577 7.25 20.02 -15.48
CA ASN A 577 8.42 19.67 -16.28
C ASN A 577 9.15 20.96 -16.68
N LEU A 578 10.18 21.32 -15.93
CA LEU A 578 10.93 22.56 -16.06
C LEU A 578 11.71 22.60 -17.37
N LEU A 579 12.39 21.50 -17.72
CA LEU A 579 13.13 21.32 -18.96
C LEU A 579 13.12 19.85 -19.36
N MET A 580 12.92 19.58 -20.64
CA MET A 580 12.94 18.26 -21.24
C MET A 580 13.92 18.26 -22.42
N LEU A 581 14.90 17.37 -22.36
CA LEU A 581 15.96 17.24 -23.35
C LEU A 581 15.83 15.89 -24.05
N ASP A 582 15.40 15.91 -25.30
CA ASP A 582 15.39 14.73 -26.16
C ASP A 582 16.82 14.34 -26.60
N SER A 583 17.02 13.06 -26.88
CA SER A 583 18.25 12.58 -27.54
C SER A 583 18.44 13.28 -28.87
N ASP A 584 19.61 13.88 -29.06
CA ASP A 584 19.89 14.81 -30.15
C ASP A 584 21.35 14.67 -30.59
N SER A 585 21.58 14.49 -31.89
CA SER A 585 22.94 14.47 -32.46
C SER A 585 23.66 15.80 -32.32
N ASN A 586 22.93 16.90 -32.11
CA ASN A 586 23.45 18.26 -31.93
C ASN A 586 22.76 18.87 -30.71
N PRO A 587 23.27 18.59 -29.49
CA PRO A 587 24.70 18.65 -29.16
C PRO A 587 25.45 17.32 -29.03
N GLY A 588 24.80 16.19 -29.29
CA GLY A 588 25.35 14.85 -29.07
C GLY A 588 24.74 14.13 -27.87
N PHE A 589 23.61 14.61 -27.36
CA PHE A 589 22.83 13.92 -26.34
C PHE A 589 22.40 12.54 -26.81
N CYS A 590 22.78 11.53 -26.04
CA CYS A 590 22.38 10.16 -26.22
C CYS A 590 21.83 9.66 -24.88
N PHE A 591 20.51 9.63 -24.77
CA PHE A 591 19.80 9.15 -23.59
C PHE A 591 19.24 7.77 -23.89
N TRP A 592 20.03 6.73 -23.62
CA TRP A 592 19.67 5.34 -23.94
C TRP A 592 19.21 5.16 -25.41
N ASP A 593 18.12 4.42 -25.67
CA ASP A 593 17.56 4.23 -27.01
C ASP A 593 16.63 5.40 -27.39
N ALA A 594 17.25 6.54 -27.74
CA ALA A 594 16.57 7.76 -28.18
C ALA A 594 15.54 8.31 -27.17
N GLY A 595 15.92 8.30 -25.90
CA GLY A 595 15.11 8.77 -24.77
C GLY A 595 15.12 10.27 -24.54
N THR A 596 14.41 10.67 -23.48
CA THR A 596 14.21 12.05 -23.01
C THR A 596 14.61 12.18 -21.55
N LEU A 597 15.53 13.09 -21.26
CA LEU A 597 15.89 13.51 -19.91
C LEU A 597 14.97 14.65 -19.47
N THR A 598 14.25 14.48 -18.36
CA THR A 598 13.30 15.48 -17.84
C THR A 598 13.72 15.96 -16.47
N PHE A 599 13.70 17.29 -16.27
CA PHE A 599 13.85 17.94 -14.97
C PHE A 599 12.50 18.46 -14.51
N SER A 600 12.03 18.00 -13.36
CA SER A 600 10.70 18.31 -12.79
C SER A 600 10.82 19.08 -11.49
N ILE A 601 10.06 20.15 -11.34
CA ILE A 601 10.01 20.97 -10.11
C ILE A 601 8.60 21.03 -9.57
N HIS A 602 8.46 20.94 -8.25
CA HIS A 602 7.17 21.13 -7.60
C HIS A 602 6.79 22.61 -7.59
N GLU A 603 5.51 22.92 -7.80
CA GLU A 603 5.00 24.29 -7.94
C GLU A 603 5.33 25.20 -6.73
N LYS A 604 5.31 24.66 -5.50
CA LYS A 604 5.74 25.36 -4.27
C LYS A 604 7.19 25.81 -4.33
N ASP A 605 8.09 24.95 -4.79
CA ASP A 605 9.53 25.24 -4.86
C ASP A 605 9.83 26.25 -5.95
N LEU A 606 9.14 26.12 -7.09
CA LEU A 606 9.19 27.10 -8.16
C LEU A 606 8.71 28.49 -7.69
N ALA A 607 7.62 28.56 -6.92
CA ALA A 607 7.12 29.82 -6.36
C ALA A 607 8.07 30.46 -5.35
N LEU A 608 8.88 29.65 -4.66
CA LEU A 608 9.95 30.12 -3.76
C LEU A 608 11.26 30.46 -4.49
N GLY A 609 11.41 30.08 -5.76
CA GLY A 609 12.69 30.14 -6.47
C GLY A 609 13.74 29.16 -5.92
N ASP A 610 13.29 28.07 -5.28
CA ASP A 610 14.15 27.05 -4.66
C ASP A 610 14.32 25.86 -5.60
N PHE A 611 15.40 25.84 -6.39
CA PHE A 611 15.67 24.76 -7.35
C PHE A 611 16.46 23.59 -6.74
N SER A 612 16.66 23.56 -5.42
CA SER A 612 17.49 22.53 -4.75
C SER A 612 16.86 21.13 -4.73
N ARG A 613 15.56 21.03 -5.04
CA ARG A 613 14.74 19.80 -4.95
C ARG A 613 14.18 19.35 -6.29
N VAL A 614 14.73 19.87 -7.39
CA VAL A 614 14.39 19.40 -8.73
C VAL A 614 14.58 17.88 -8.79
N HIS A 615 13.54 17.20 -9.25
CA HIS A 615 13.54 15.77 -9.57
C HIS A 615 13.94 15.58 -11.03
N TRP A 616 14.46 14.42 -11.36
CA TRP A 616 14.73 14.07 -12.74
C TRP A 616 14.25 12.67 -13.06
N SER A 617 13.93 12.45 -14.34
CA SER A 617 13.58 11.15 -14.87
C SER A 617 14.17 10.99 -16.28
N LEU A 618 14.48 9.76 -16.64
CA LEU A 618 14.95 9.39 -17.97
C LEU A 618 14.03 8.31 -18.53
N GLU A 619 13.45 8.59 -19.69
CA GLU A 619 12.52 7.67 -20.36
C GLU A 619 13.06 7.36 -21.75
N SER A 620 13.09 6.09 -22.15
CA SER A 620 13.47 5.67 -23.51
C SER A 620 12.51 4.65 -24.08
N SER A 621 12.68 4.33 -25.37
CA SER A 621 11.83 3.35 -26.08
C SER A 621 12.03 1.91 -25.62
#